data_AF-A0A925PH15-F1
#
_entry.id   AF-A0A925PH15-F1
#
_cell.length_a   1.000
_cell.length_b   1.000
_cell.length_c   1.000
_cell.angle_alpha   90.00
_cell.angle_beta   90.00
_cell.angle_gamma   90.00
#
_symmetry.space_group_name_H-M   'P 1'
#
loop_
_entity.id
_entity.type
_entity.pdbx_description
1 polymer ?
#
loop_
_entity_poly.entity_id
_entity_poly.type
_entity_poly.pdbx_seq_one_letter_code
_entity_poly.pdbx_strand_id
1 'polypeptide(L)'
;HSTPELIEEAVYGLTEHYRDAIKGARLVACPGCYPTAVLLALLPLAKGKLIAIDDIIIDAKSGVSGAGRTLKQNILFAEAGEGLSPYGIGNHRHVPEIEQELGLAANAPVTINFTPHLAPMARGELCTCYVRLAGKASASQLRKALADAYAGSPFVRIVEEGVIPATQHVRGSNFCHIGVFADRIAGRAIVISAIDNLVKGSAGQALQNFNLMYGFDETLGLEQLPLFP
;
A
#
# COMPACT_ATOMS: atom_id res chain seq x y z
N HIS A 1 -21.19 12.66 5.01
CA HIS A 1 -20.35 13.50 4.14
C HIS A 1 -21.11 14.79 3.87
N SER A 2 -20.48 15.98 3.91
CA SER A 2 -21.18 17.26 3.77
C SER A 2 -21.47 17.66 2.31
N THR A 3 -20.81 17.00 1.36
CA THR A 3 -20.90 17.28 -0.09
C THR A 3 -20.94 15.95 -0.87
N PRO A 4 -21.95 15.09 -0.64
CA PRO A 4 -21.98 13.72 -1.15
C PRO A 4 -21.87 13.59 -2.68
N GLU A 5 -22.33 14.60 -3.41
CA GLU A 5 -22.28 14.67 -4.88
C GLU A 5 -20.84 14.66 -5.44
N LEU A 6 -19.85 15.12 -4.68
CA LEU A 6 -18.45 15.10 -5.11
C LEU A 6 -17.82 13.71 -5.00
N ILE A 7 -18.44 12.78 -4.27
CA ILE A 7 -17.92 11.41 -4.12
C ILE A 7 -18.01 10.67 -5.45
N GLU A 8 -19.11 10.83 -6.19
CA GLU A 8 -19.32 10.18 -7.49
C GLU A 8 -18.37 10.69 -8.57
N GLU A 9 -17.86 11.91 -8.42
CA GLU A 9 -16.94 12.53 -9.36
C GLU A 9 -15.47 12.17 -9.08
N ALA A 10 -15.12 11.90 -7.83
CA ALA A 10 -13.74 11.71 -7.42
C ALA A 10 -13.12 10.43 -8.04
N VAL A 11 -11.98 10.58 -8.70
CA VAL A 11 -11.17 9.42 -9.13
C VAL A 11 -10.25 9.01 -8.00
N TYR A 12 -10.19 7.71 -7.69
CA TYR A 12 -9.28 7.18 -6.69
C TYR A 12 -7.82 7.28 -7.18
N GLY A 13 -6.99 7.99 -6.41
CA GLY A 13 -5.66 8.45 -6.79
C GLY A 13 -4.54 7.42 -6.59
N LEU A 14 -4.80 6.14 -6.89
CA LEU A 14 -3.75 5.13 -6.92
C LEU A 14 -3.18 5.04 -8.35
N THR A 15 -2.14 5.85 -8.62
CA THR A 15 -1.62 6.10 -9.97
C THR A 15 -1.44 4.84 -10.80
N GLU A 16 -0.82 3.80 -10.23
CA GLU A 16 -0.50 2.58 -10.96
C GLU A 16 -1.71 1.83 -11.53
N HIS A 17 -2.90 2.06 -10.95
CA HIS A 17 -4.14 1.38 -11.35
C HIS A 17 -5.13 2.30 -12.08
N TYR A 18 -5.08 3.61 -11.80
CA TYR A 18 -6.06 4.58 -12.31
C TYR A 18 -5.46 5.67 -13.20
N ARG A 19 -4.22 5.49 -13.67
CA ARG A 19 -3.45 6.44 -14.50
C ARG A 19 -4.28 7.19 -15.54
N ASP A 20 -5.05 6.48 -16.36
CA ASP A 20 -5.80 7.10 -17.45
C ASP A 20 -7.03 7.87 -16.96
N ALA A 21 -7.69 7.39 -15.91
CA ALA A 21 -8.79 8.12 -15.28
C ALA A 21 -8.29 9.41 -14.59
N ILE A 22 -7.11 9.36 -13.97
CA ILE A 22 -6.49 10.50 -13.27
C ILE A 22 -6.16 11.65 -14.23
N LYS A 23 -5.63 11.36 -15.43
CA LYS A 23 -5.26 12.40 -16.42
C LYS A 23 -6.41 13.36 -16.76
N GLY A 24 -7.65 12.87 -16.77
CA GLY A 24 -8.84 13.67 -17.08
C GLY A 24 -9.63 14.13 -15.85
N ALA A 25 -9.20 13.77 -14.64
CA ALA A 25 -9.97 14.01 -13.43
C ALA A 25 -9.88 15.48 -13.01
N ARG A 26 -11.02 16.06 -12.61
CA ARG A 26 -11.05 17.35 -11.90
C ARG A 26 -10.75 17.19 -10.41
N LEU A 27 -11.16 16.05 -9.84
CA LEU A 27 -11.01 15.72 -8.43
C LEU A 27 -10.39 14.33 -8.31
N VAL A 28 -9.24 14.26 -7.63
CA VAL A 28 -8.56 13.00 -7.31
C VAL A 28 -8.53 12.83 -5.80
N ALA A 29 -9.10 11.72 -5.32
CA ALA A 29 -9.04 11.33 -3.91
C ALA A 29 -7.77 10.51 -3.68
N CYS A 30 -6.76 11.13 -3.06
CA CYS A 30 -5.51 10.42 -2.78
C CYS A 30 -5.74 9.30 -1.74
N PRO A 31 -5.18 8.11 -1.97
CA PRO A 31 -5.34 6.98 -1.06
C PRO A 31 -4.70 7.23 0.30
N GLY A 32 -5.15 6.49 1.31
CA GLY A 32 -4.43 6.37 2.57
C GLY A 32 -3.09 5.66 2.40
N CYS A 33 -2.19 5.81 3.38
CA CYS A 33 -0.87 5.15 3.34
C CYS A 33 -0.98 3.62 3.31
N TYR A 34 -1.68 3.02 4.28
CA TYR A 34 -1.91 1.56 4.30
C TYR A 34 -2.62 1.04 3.04
N PRO A 35 -3.72 1.66 2.57
CA PRO A 35 -4.33 1.33 1.28
C PRO A 35 -3.32 1.34 0.14
N THR A 36 -2.47 2.36 0.06
CA THR A 36 -1.43 2.42 -0.98
C THR A 36 -0.51 1.20 -0.92
N ALA A 37 0.06 0.87 0.23
CA ALA A 37 0.97 -0.26 0.38
C ALA A 37 0.27 -1.60 0.04
N VAL A 38 -0.90 -1.84 0.65
CA VAL A 38 -1.65 -3.09 0.52
C VAL A 38 -2.18 -3.27 -0.90
N LEU A 39 -2.77 -2.25 -1.49
CA LEU A 39 -3.39 -2.35 -2.81
C LEU A 39 -2.34 -2.51 -3.91
N LEU A 40 -1.18 -1.86 -3.79
CA LEU A 40 -0.07 -2.13 -4.69
C LEU A 40 0.40 -3.60 -4.60
N ALA A 41 0.39 -4.18 -3.41
CA ALA A 41 0.76 -5.58 -3.20
C ALA A 41 -0.29 -6.58 -3.70
N LEU A 42 -1.59 -6.26 -3.59
CA LEU A 42 -2.66 -7.25 -3.72
C LEU A 42 -3.58 -7.06 -4.94
N LEU A 43 -3.77 -5.83 -5.46
CA LEU A 43 -4.70 -5.59 -6.57
C LEU A 43 -4.39 -6.43 -7.82
N PRO A 44 -3.13 -6.49 -8.32
CA PRO A 44 -2.83 -7.32 -9.49
C PRO A 44 -3.12 -8.80 -9.26
N LEU A 45 -2.91 -9.28 -8.03
CA LEU A 45 -3.10 -10.68 -7.65
C LEU A 45 -4.59 -11.04 -7.54
N ALA A 46 -5.40 -10.15 -6.96
CA ALA A 46 -6.85 -10.29 -6.86
C ALA A 46 -7.50 -10.23 -8.26
N LYS A 47 -7.13 -9.23 -9.07
CA LYS A 47 -7.61 -9.08 -10.46
C LYS A 47 -7.24 -10.29 -11.33
N GLY A 48 -6.04 -10.82 -11.15
CA GLY A 48 -5.57 -12.04 -11.82
C GLY A 48 -6.16 -13.35 -11.28
N LYS A 49 -7.00 -13.29 -10.22
CA LYS A 49 -7.57 -14.45 -9.52
C LYS A 49 -6.50 -15.45 -9.07
N LEU A 50 -5.35 -14.94 -8.63
CA LEU A 50 -4.22 -15.74 -8.17
C LEU A 50 -4.23 -15.98 -6.65
N ILE A 51 -4.99 -15.16 -5.93
CA ILE A 51 -5.23 -15.29 -4.49
C ILE A 51 -6.73 -15.43 -4.23
N ALA A 52 -7.07 -16.13 -3.15
CA ALA A 52 -8.43 -16.11 -2.62
C ALA A 52 -8.69 -14.78 -1.88
N ILE A 53 -9.94 -14.33 -1.88
CA ILE A 53 -10.35 -13.01 -1.36
C ILE A 53 -11.11 -13.09 -0.04
N ASP A 54 -11.34 -14.29 0.48
CA ASP A 54 -12.10 -14.59 1.69
C ASP A 54 -11.23 -14.80 2.95
N ASP A 55 -9.91 -14.82 2.80
CA ASP A 55 -8.93 -15.06 3.87
C ASP A 55 -7.64 -14.25 3.61
N ILE A 56 -7.78 -12.92 3.66
CA ILE A 56 -6.66 -11.97 3.55
C ILE A 56 -6.38 -11.39 4.94
N ILE A 57 -5.16 -11.60 5.43
CA ILE A 57 -4.69 -11.06 6.71
C ILE A 57 -3.58 -10.05 6.43
N ILE A 58 -3.72 -8.85 6.95
CA ILE A 58 -2.76 -7.76 6.80
C ILE A 58 -2.28 -7.34 8.18
N ASP A 59 -1.03 -7.69 8.47
CA ASP A 59 -0.31 -7.24 9.65
C ASP A 59 0.61 -6.08 9.25
N ALA A 60 0.22 -4.87 9.66
CA ALA A 60 0.83 -3.63 9.18
C ALA A 60 1.63 -2.95 10.29
N LYS A 61 2.74 -2.31 9.94
CA LYS A 61 3.61 -1.56 10.86
C LYS A 61 3.88 -0.20 10.25
N SER A 62 3.70 0.88 11.02
CA SER A 62 3.94 2.24 10.52
C SER A 62 4.71 3.07 11.56
N GLY A 63 5.53 3.99 11.07
CA GLY A 63 6.21 4.95 11.90
C GLY A 63 5.25 5.97 12.53
N VAL A 64 5.71 6.62 13.61
CA VAL A 64 4.89 7.52 14.43
C VAL A 64 4.32 8.70 13.63
N SER A 65 4.99 9.11 12.54
CA SER A 65 4.49 10.20 11.69
C SER A 65 3.13 9.94 11.04
N GLY A 66 2.70 8.68 10.91
CA GLY A 66 1.35 8.34 10.44
C GLY A 66 0.22 8.88 11.34
N ALA A 67 0.51 9.13 12.61
CA ALA A 67 -0.44 9.72 13.55
C ALA A 67 -0.60 11.26 13.40
N GLY A 68 0.24 11.88 12.58
CA GLY A 68 0.28 13.33 12.37
C GLY A 68 1.07 14.09 13.44
N ARG A 69 0.91 15.42 13.46
CA ARG A 69 1.63 16.34 14.36
C ARG A 69 0.83 16.75 15.62
N THR A 70 -0.42 16.29 15.75
CA THR A 70 -1.28 16.60 16.88
C THR A 70 -0.79 15.92 18.14
N LEU A 71 -0.64 16.67 19.24
CA LEU A 71 -0.24 16.10 20.54
C LEU A 71 -1.25 15.05 21.02
N LYS A 72 -0.76 13.83 21.29
CA LYS A 72 -1.50 12.74 21.91
C LYS A 72 -0.55 11.99 22.83
N GLN A 73 -1.04 11.48 23.96
CA GLN A 73 -0.19 10.79 24.92
C GLN A 73 0.57 9.61 24.28
N ASN A 74 -0.12 8.77 23.51
CA ASN A 74 0.46 7.58 22.88
C ASN A 74 1.53 7.85 21.81
N ILE A 75 1.79 9.11 21.44
CA ILE A 75 2.85 9.50 20.49
C ILE A 75 3.92 10.38 21.12
N LEU A 76 3.86 10.61 22.44
CA LEU A 76 4.96 11.26 23.15
C LEU A 76 6.21 10.40 23.02
N PHE A 77 7.38 11.04 22.97
CA PHE A 77 8.65 10.35 22.73
C PHE A 77 8.89 9.18 23.70
N ALA A 78 8.62 9.36 24.99
CA ALA A 78 8.79 8.31 25.99
C ALA A 78 7.72 7.20 25.91
N GLU A 79 6.56 7.45 25.30
CA GLU A 79 5.46 6.49 25.15
C GLU A 79 5.64 5.63 23.90
N ALA A 80 6.18 6.21 22.82
CA ALA A 80 6.37 5.54 21.53
C ALA A 80 7.81 5.07 21.27
N GLY A 81 8.81 5.61 21.98
CA GLY A 81 10.22 5.58 21.58
C GLY A 81 10.96 4.25 21.72
N GLU A 82 10.42 3.26 22.43
CA GLU A 82 11.10 1.98 22.70
C GLU A 82 10.12 0.80 22.67
N GLY A 83 8.94 1.00 22.09
CA GLY A 83 7.84 0.05 22.12
C GLY A 83 7.16 -0.12 20.78
N LEU A 84 6.55 -1.28 20.57
CA LEU A 84 5.66 -1.58 19.46
C LEU A 84 4.26 -1.83 20.05
N SER A 85 3.25 -1.12 19.56
CA SER A 85 1.87 -1.28 20.06
C SER A 85 0.86 -1.41 18.91
N PRO A 86 -0.10 -2.34 18.98
CA PRO A 86 -1.20 -2.39 18.02
C PRO A 86 -2.19 -1.24 18.29
N TYR A 87 -2.88 -0.78 17.25
CA TYR A 87 -3.93 0.24 17.38
C TYR A 87 -5.05 0.02 16.35
N GLY A 88 -6.20 0.64 16.56
CA GLY A 88 -7.32 0.56 15.59
C GLY A 88 -7.80 -0.86 15.27
N ILE A 89 -7.57 -1.81 16.19
CA ILE A 89 -7.89 -3.23 16.00
C ILE A 89 -9.38 -3.39 15.70
N GLY A 90 -9.70 -4.04 14.58
CA GLY A 90 -11.07 -4.33 14.16
C GLY A 90 -11.93 -3.14 13.72
N ASN A 91 -11.39 -1.91 13.72
CA ASN A 91 -12.16 -0.71 13.35
C ASN A 91 -11.27 0.40 12.76
N HIS A 92 -10.29 0.04 11.94
CA HIS A 92 -9.40 1.01 11.32
C HIS A 92 -10.04 1.63 10.07
N ARG A 93 -10.00 2.97 9.96
CA ARG A 93 -10.66 3.74 8.87
C ARG A 93 -10.22 3.41 7.44
N HIS A 94 -9.05 2.79 7.27
CA HIS A 94 -8.55 2.38 5.96
C HIS A 94 -9.09 1.01 5.50
N VAL A 95 -9.75 0.25 6.38
CA VAL A 95 -10.29 -1.07 6.03
C VAL A 95 -11.33 -0.97 4.91
N PRO A 96 -12.35 -0.08 4.99
CA PRO A 96 -13.34 0.04 3.92
C PRO A 96 -12.74 0.44 2.56
N GLU A 97 -11.68 1.25 2.56
CA GLU A 97 -10.97 1.66 1.34
C GLU A 97 -10.25 0.48 0.69
N ILE A 98 -9.56 -0.35 1.48
CA ILE A 98 -8.90 -1.57 0.97
C ILE A 98 -9.94 -2.57 0.46
N GLU A 99 -11.00 -2.81 1.22
CA GLU A 99 -12.06 -3.76 0.87
C GLU A 99 -12.82 -3.33 -0.38
N GLN A 100 -13.09 -2.03 -0.55
CA GLN A 100 -13.70 -1.47 -1.76
C GLN A 100 -12.86 -1.83 -2.99
N GLU A 101 -11.58 -1.47 -2.98
CA GLU A 101 -10.72 -1.62 -4.16
C GLU A 101 -10.42 -3.09 -4.48
N LEU A 102 -10.20 -3.93 -3.46
CA LEU A 102 -10.08 -5.37 -3.66
C LEU A 102 -11.39 -5.99 -4.17
N GLY A 103 -12.54 -5.52 -3.68
CA GLY A 103 -13.84 -6.01 -4.11
C GLY A 103 -14.16 -5.65 -5.55
N LEU A 104 -13.81 -4.44 -5.99
CA LEU A 104 -13.89 -4.03 -7.39
C LEU A 104 -12.98 -4.90 -8.27
N ALA A 105 -11.74 -5.14 -7.85
CA ALA A 105 -10.79 -5.96 -8.60
C ALA A 105 -11.22 -7.44 -8.72
N ALA A 106 -11.83 -7.98 -7.67
CA ALA A 106 -12.27 -9.37 -7.61
C ALA A 106 -13.70 -9.58 -8.12
N ASN A 107 -14.46 -8.51 -8.34
CA ASN A 107 -15.89 -8.53 -8.63
C ASN A 107 -16.70 -9.34 -7.60
N ALA A 108 -16.40 -9.15 -6.32
CA ALA A 108 -17.02 -9.84 -5.20
C ALA A 108 -16.79 -9.05 -3.90
N PRO A 109 -17.66 -9.17 -2.88
CA PRO A 109 -17.41 -8.56 -1.58
C PRO A 109 -16.15 -9.17 -0.94
N VAL A 110 -15.34 -8.32 -0.30
CA VAL A 110 -14.11 -8.69 0.38
C VAL A 110 -14.20 -8.27 1.84
N THR A 111 -13.76 -9.14 2.73
CA THR A 111 -13.55 -8.80 4.14
C THR A 111 -12.12 -9.16 4.51
N ILE A 112 -11.38 -8.20 5.05
CA ILE A 112 -9.98 -8.39 5.44
C ILE A 112 -9.83 -8.45 6.96
N ASN A 113 -8.81 -9.17 7.43
CA ASN A 113 -8.29 -8.97 8.76
C ASN A 113 -7.15 -7.94 8.69
N PHE A 114 -7.27 -6.82 9.41
CA PHE A 114 -6.28 -5.76 9.39
C PHE A 114 -5.91 -5.33 10.81
N THR A 115 -4.62 -5.42 11.15
CA THR A 115 -4.07 -4.94 12.42
C THR A 115 -2.84 -4.09 12.16
N PRO A 116 -2.92 -2.76 12.37
CA PRO A 116 -1.77 -1.89 12.30
C PRO A 116 -1.07 -1.78 13.66
N HIS A 117 0.25 -1.63 13.60
CA HIS A 117 1.13 -1.46 14.74
C HIS A 117 1.92 -0.15 14.60
N LEU A 118 2.01 0.59 15.69
CA LEU A 118 2.82 1.79 15.83
C LEU A 118 4.24 1.36 16.20
N ALA A 119 5.17 1.52 15.27
CA ALA A 119 6.57 1.15 15.45
C ALA A 119 7.40 2.33 15.95
N PRO A 120 8.49 2.08 16.72
CA PRO A 120 9.36 3.12 17.28
C PRO A 120 10.34 3.66 16.20
N MET A 121 9.77 4.17 15.10
CA MET A 121 10.49 4.81 14.01
C MET A 121 9.69 6.02 13.51
N ALA A 122 10.39 7.05 13.00
CA ALA A 122 9.70 8.27 12.58
C ALA A 122 8.85 8.06 11.31
N ARG A 123 9.42 7.40 10.29
CA ARG A 123 8.82 7.19 8.96
C ARG A 123 8.95 5.75 8.52
N GLY A 124 8.12 5.38 7.56
CA GLY A 124 8.11 4.07 6.93
C GLY A 124 6.82 3.32 7.26
N GLU A 125 6.43 2.46 6.33
CA GLU A 125 5.31 1.55 6.51
C GLU A 125 5.64 0.22 5.85
N LEU A 126 5.32 -0.87 6.55
CA LEU A 126 5.51 -2.24 6.09
C LEU A 126 4.22 -3.02 6.33
N CYS A 127 3.66 -3.56 5.25
CA CYS A 127 2.50 -4.44 5.32
C CYS A 127 2.93 -5.87 5.01
N THR A 128 2.68 -6.78 5.94
CA THR A 128 2.81 -8.22 5.74
C THR A 128 1.43 -8.79 5.45
N CYS A 129 1.18 -9.16 4.21
CA CYS A 129 -0.09 -9.71 3.75
C CYS A 129 0.02 -11.22 3.63
N TYR A 130 -0.74 -11.96 4.44
CA TYR A 130 -0.89 -13.41 4.32
C TYR A 130 -2.11 -13.69 3.46
N VAL A 131 -1.90 -14.48 2.41
CA VAL A 131 -2.94 -14.77 1.42
C VAL A 131 -3.00 -16.26 1.13
N ARG A 132 -4.20 -16.76 0.87
CA ARG A 132 -4.40 -18.07 0.27
C ARG A 132 -4.20 -17.99 -1.25
N LEU A 133 -3.51 -18.96 -1.81
CA LEU A 133 -3.36 -19.14 -3.24
C LEU A 133 -4.66 -19.67 -3.85
N ALA A 134 -5.06 -19.13 -4.99
CA ALA A 134 -6.22 -19.62 -5.73
C ALA A 134 -5.80 -20.73 -6.71
N GLY A 135 -6.57 -21.84 -6.73
CA GLY A 135 -6.33 -22.95 -7.64
C GLY A 135 -4.92 -23.55 -7.50
N LYS A 136 -4.15 -23.52 -8.59
CA LYS A 136 -2.76 -24.03 -8.66
C LYS A 136 -1.70 -22.92 -8.65
N ALA A 137 -2.08 -21.71 -8.20
CA ALA A 137 -1.14 -20.61 -8.09
C ALA A 137 0.01 -20.95 -7.11
N SER A 138 1.14 -20.28 -7.28
CA SER A 138 2.34 -20.41 -6.47
C SER A 138 2.93 -19.03 -6.19
N ALA A 139 3.77 -18.92 -5.14
CA ALA A 139 4.45 -17.66 -4.82
C ALA A 139 5.28 -17.11 -6.00
N SER A 140 5.92 -18.00 -6.78
CA SER A 140 6.65 -17.61 -8.00
C SER A 140 5.72 -17.00 -9.06
N GLN A 141 4.53 -17.57 -9.27
CA GLN A 141 3.54 -17.01 -10.18
C GLN A 141 2.99 -15.67 -9.69
N LEU A 142 2.79 -15.50 -8.37
CA LEU A 142 2.39 -14.20 -7.81
C LEU A 142 3.48 -13.14 -8.06
N ARG A 143 4.75 -13.47 -7.79
CA ARG A 143 5.90 -12.58 -8.04
C ARG A 143 5.97 -12.17 -9.51
N LYS A 144 5.81 -13.13 -10.42
CA LYS A 144 5.78 -12.88 -11.86
C LYS A 144 4.61 -11.96 -12.24
N ALA A 145 3.40 -12.23 -11.74
CA ALA A 145 2.23 -11.42 -12.05
C ALA A 145 2.39 -9.96 -11.59
N LEU A 146 2.99 -9.74 -10.42
CA LEU A 146 3.32 -8.41 -9.93
C LEU A 146 4.40 -7.73 -10.79
N ALA A 147 5.45 -8.46 -11.19
CA ALA A 147 6.51 -7.92 -12.04
C ALA A 147 5.97 -7.52 -13.42
N ASP A 148 5.11 -8.35 -14.02
CA ASP A 148 4.46 -8.06 -15.29
C ASP A 148 3.51 -6.85 -15.16
N ALA A 149 2.72 -6.78 -14.08
CA ALA A 149 1.79 -5.68 -13.84
C ALA A 149 2.48 -4.33 -13.66
N TYR A 150 3.69 -4.31 -13.08
CA TYR A 150 4.43 -3.10 -12.77
C TYR A 150 5.67 -2.87 -13.64
N ALA A 151 5.82 -3.60 -14.76
CA ALA A 151 6.97 -3.48 -15.66
C ALA A 151 7.20 -2.04 -16.18
N GLY A 152 6.13 -1.26 -16.34
CA GLY A 152 6.17 0.15 -16.74
C GLY A 152 6.01 1.15 -15.58
N SER A 153 5.97 0.70 -14.33
CA SER A 153 5.79 1.61 -13.19
C SER A 153 7.13 2.20 -12.74
N PRO A 154 7.28 3.54 -12.72
CA PRO A 154 8.53 4.15 -12.31
C PRO A 154 8.83 3.95 -10.82
N PHE A 155 7.80 3.71 -9.99
CA PHE A 155 7.92 3.74 -8.53
C PHE A 155 7.61 2.43 -7.82
N VAL A 156 7.14 1.39 -8.52
CA VAL A 156 6.96 0.07 -7.91
C VAL A 156 8.13 -0.85 -8.31
N ARG A 157 8.71 -1.53 -7.32
CA ARG A 157 9.82 -2.47 -7.51
C ARG A 157 9.46 -3.79 -6.88
N ILE A 158 9.43 -4.84 -7.70
CA ILE A 158 9.35 -6.21 -7.21
C ILE A 158 10.77 -6.65 -6.92
N VAL A 159 11.07 -6.93 -5.65
CA VAL A 159 12.42 -7.33 -5.24
C VAL A 159 12.71 -8.76 -5.72
N GLU A 160 13.99 -9.06 -5.86
CA GLU A 160 14.44 -10.40 -6.24
C GLU A 160 14.01 -11.47 -5.24
N GLU A 161 13.96 -12.72 -5.70
CA GLU A 161 13.60 -13.84 -4.85
C GLU A 161 14.53 -13.98 -3.64
N GLY A 162 13.94 -14.08 -2.45
CA GLY A 162 14.69 -14.13 -1.18
C GLY A 162 15.07 -12.76 -0.59
N VAL A 163 14.94 -11.66 -1.34
CA VAL A 163 15.16 -10.30 -0.81
C VAL A 163 13.93 -9.85 -0.02
N ILE A 164 14.15 -9.33 1.19
CA ILE A 164 13.08 -8.88 2.09
C ILE A 164 13.00 -7.35 2.04
N PRO A 165 11.86 -6.76 1.61
CA PRO A 165 11.64 -5.32 1.70
C PRO A 165 11.67 -4.84 3.16
N ALA A 166 12.28 -3.68 3.39
CA ALA A 166 12.33 -3.03 4.69
C ALA A 166 12.06 -1.54 4.53
N THR A 167 11.50 -0.90 5.55
CA THR A 167 11.08 0.51 5.49
C THR A 167 12.23 1.47 5.24
N GLN A 168 13.42 1.17 5.75
CA GLN A 168 14.66 1.91 5.49
C GLN A 168 15.07 1.94 4.02
N HIS A 169 14.70 0.93 3.21
CA HIS A 169 15.06 0.88 1.79
C HIS A 169 14.27 1.87 0.91
N VAL A 170 13.21 2.47 1.45
CA VAL A 170 12.28 3.34 0.70
C VAL A 170 12.10 4.71 1.36
N ARG A 171 12.73 4.94 2.52
CA ARG A 171 12.57 6.16 3.32
C ARG A 171 12.93 7.41 2.51
N GLY A 172 12.03 8.39 2.51
CA GLY A 172 12.16 9.65 1.77
C GLY A 172 11.85 9.56 0.27
N SER A 173 11.70 8.36 -0.28
CA SER A 173 11.47 8.15 -1.71
C SER A 173 9.99 7.92 -2.04
N ASN A 174 9.63 8.04 -3.31
CA ASN A 174 8.32 7.66 -3.80
C ASN A 174 8.22 6.15 -4.12
N PHE A 175 9.23 5.34 -3.78
CA PHE A 175 9.23 3.91 -4.11
C PHE A 175 8.30 3.08 -3.21
N CYS A 176 7.74 2.04 -3.82
CA CYS A 176 7.13 0.89 -3.16
C CYS A 176 7.94 -0.36 -3.51
N HIS A 177 8.50 -1.03 -2.50
CA HIS A 177 9.19 -2.30 -2.68
C HIS A 177 8.28 -3.45 -2.25
N ILE A 178 8.11 -4.45 -3.12
CA ILE A 178 7.23 -5.61 -2.89
C ILE A 178 8.01 -6.91 -3.03
N GLY A 179 7.93 -7.78 -2.04
CA GLY A 179 8.50 -9.12 -2.03
C GLY A 179 7.41 -10.18 -1.85
N VAL A 180 7.64 -11.38 -2.40
CA VAL A 180 6.70 -12.50 -2.33
C VAL A 180 7.44 -13.75 -1.87
N PHE A 181 6.85 -14.45 -0.90
CA PHE A 181 7.43 -15.64 -0.28
C PHE A 181 6.41 -16.77 -0.24
N ALA A 182 6.88 -18.00 -0.44
CA ALA A 182 6.08 -19.18 -0.15
C ALA A 182 5.87 -19.30 1.36
N ASP A 183 4.64 -19.60 1.77
CA ASP A 183 4.34 -19.92 3.16
C ASP A 183 4.74 -21.39 3.45
N ARG A 184 5.09 -21.69 4.69
CA ARG A 184 5.24 -23.08 5.18
C ARG A 184 3.88 -23.79 5.21
N ILE A 185 2.80 -23.04 5.35
CA ILE A 185 1.44 -23.55 5.24
C ILE A 185 1.12 -23.76 3.75
N ALA A 186 0.84 -25.01 3.38
CA ALA A 186 0.50 -25.36 2.00
C ALA A 186 -0.70 -24.55 1.49
N GLY A 187 -0.61 -24.08 0.24
CA GLY A 187 -1.65 -23.27 -0.38
C GLY A 187 -1.70 -21.81 0.08
N ARG A 188 -0.65 -21.30 0.76
CA ARG A 188 -0.52 -19.90 1.15
C ARG A 188 0.77 -19.26 0.63
N ALA A 189 0.75 -17.93 0.57
CA ALA A 189 1.91 -17.09 0.28
C ALA A 189 1.89 -15.86 1.19
N ILE A 190 3.05 -15.24 1.33
CA ILE A 190 3.24 -14.00 2.08
C ILE A 190 3.71 -12.94 1.10
N VAL A 191 2.98 -11.83 1.01
CA VAL A 191 3.33 -10.66 0.20
C VAL A 191 3.69 -9.52 1.14
N ILE A 192 4.88 -8.98 1.00
CA ILE A 192 5.39 -7.88 1.84
C ILE A 192 5.54 -6.65 0.98
N SER A 193 4.99 -5.51 1.42
CA SER A 193 5.21 -4.22 0.79
C SER A 193 5.80 -3.22 1.77
N ALA A 194 6.79 -2.43 1.33
CA ALA A 194 7.35 -1.33 2.08
C ALA A 194 7.24 -0.01 1.30
N ILE A 195 6.81 1.06 1.97
CA ILE A 195 6.75 2.44 1.45
C ILE A 195 7.24 3.44 2.51
N ASP A 196 7.58 4.66 2.09
CA ASP A 196 7.55 5.81 3.00
C ASP A 196 6.11 6.31 3.14
N ASN A 197 5.57 6.29 4.36
CA ASN A 197 4.18 6.62 4.66
C ASN A 197 3.81 8.09 4.36
N LEU A 198 4.78 9.00 4.36
CA LEU A 198 4.56 10.43 4.08
C LEU A 198 4.85 10.80 2.62
N VAL A 199 5.61 9.98 1.90
CA VAL A 199 5.90 10.19 0.47
C VAL A 199 4.99 9.31 -0.37
N LYS A 200 5.38 8.07 -0.69
CA LYS A 200 4.53 7.18 -1.52
C LYS A 200 3.17 6.90 -0.87
N GLY A 201 3.10 6.86 0.46
CA GLY A 201 1.84 6.68 1.19
C GLY A 201 0.98 7.95 1.32
N SER A 202 1.46 9.11 0.84
CA SER A 202 0.74 10.37 0.96
C SER A 202 1.17 11.39 -0.11
N ALA A 203 2.03 12.35 0.22
CA ALA A 203 2.30 13.53 -0.61
C ALA A 203 3.00 13.20 -1.95
N GLY A 204 3.82 12.16 -1.98
CA GLY A 204 4.46 11.68 -3.20
C GLY A 204 3.47 11.09 -4.20
N GLN A 205 2.53 10.26 -3.73
CA GLN A 205 1.42 9.77 -4.57
C GLN A 205 0.52 10.93 -5.03
N ALA A 206 0.26 11.91 -4.15
CA ALA A 206 -0.50 13.10 -4.52
C ALA A 206 0.19 13.92 -5.62
N LEU A 207 1.51 14.10 -5.53
CA LEU A 207 2.29 14.77 -6.57
C LEU A 207 2.35 13.96 -7.86
N GLN A 208 2.44 12.63 -7.77
CA GLN A 208 2.39 11.72 -8.92
C GLN A 208 1.04 11.85 -9.66
N ASN A 209 -0.07 11.88 -8.91
CA ASN A 209 -1.39 12.15 -9.45
C ASN A 209 -1.47 13.54 -10.10
N PHE A 210 -0.97 14.57 -9.41
CA PHE A 210 -0.92 15.94 -9.92
C PHE A 210 -0.15 16.02 -11.25
N ASN A 211 1.01 15.38 -11.34
CA ASN A 211 1.81 15.35 -12.56
C ASN A 211 0.98 14.81 -13.74
N LEU A 212 0.25 13.71 -13.53
CA LEU A 212 -0.63 13.14 -14.55
C LEU A 212 -1.81 14.05 -14.92
N MET A 213 -2.46 14.69 -13.94
CA MET A 213 -3.59 15.61 -14.18
C MET A 213 -3.18 16.81 -15.05
N TYR A 214 -1.93 17.26 -14.95
CA TYR A 214 -1.44 18.44 -15.67
C TYR A 214 -0.51 18.11 -16.84
N GLY A 215 -0.38 16.82 -17.20
CA GLY A 215 0.42 16.38 -18.35
C GLY A 215 1.93 16.53 -18.16
N PHE A 216 2.41 16.63 -16.93
CA PHE A 216 3.84 16.56 -16.62
C PHE A 216 4.34 15.12 -16.66
N ASP A 217 5.66 14.95 -16.67
CA ASP A 217 6.27 13.65 -16.42
C ASP A 217 5.85 13.14 -15.04
N GLU A 218 5.41 11.89 -14.96
CA GLU A 218 4.96 11.26 -13.71
C GLU A 218 6.03 11.31 -12.62
N THR A 219 7.32 11.25 -12.97
CA THR A 219 8.43 11.25 -12.02
C THR A 219 8.88 12.65 -11.59
N LEU A 220 8.34 13.71 -12.19
CA LEU A 220 8.77 15.08 -11.94
C LEU A 220 8.67 15.42 -10.44
N GLY A 221 9.83 15.71 -9.84
CA GLY A 221 9.95 16.04 -8.40
C GLY A 221 9.89 14.84 -7.45
N LEU A 222 9.98 13.60 -7.95
CA LEU A 222 9.80 12.36 -7.18
C LEU A 222 10.97 11.37 -7.29
N GLU A 223 12.06 11.75 -7.96
CA GLU A 223 13.23 10.91 -8.20
C GLU A 223 14.25 10.92 -7.06
N GLN A 224 13.92 11.51 -5.90
CA GLN A 224 14.79 11.46 -4.74
C GLN A 224 15.05 10.01 -4.33
N LEU A 225 16.33 9.66 -4.26
CA LEU A 225 16.76 8.32 -3.85
C LEU A 225 16.57 8.16 -2.34
N PRO A 226 16.20 6.96 -1.87
CA PRO A 226 16.15 6.67 -0.45
C PRO A 226 17.56 6.79 0.14
N LEU A 227 17.67 7.45 1.29
CA LEU A 227 18.92 7.52 2.04
C LEU A 227 19.03 6.30 2.95
N PHE A 228 20.21 5.68 2.96
CA PHE A 228 20.53 4.53 3.78
C PHE A 228 21.97 4.62 4.30
N PRO A 229 22.24 4.31 5.60
CA PRO A 229 21.25 4.04 6.65
C PRO A 229 20.47 5.28 7.10
#